data_AF-A0A7S1VCC3-F1
#
_entry.id   AF-A0A7S1VCC3-F1
#
_cell.length_a   1.000
_cell.length_b   1.000
_cell.length_c   1.000
_cell.angle_alpha   90.00
_cell.angle_beta   90.00
_cell.angle_gamma   90.00
#
_symmetry.space_group_name_H-M   'P 1'
#
loop_
_entity.id
_entity.type
_entity.pdbx_description
1 polymer ?
#
loop_
_entity_poly.entity_id
_entity_poly.type
_entity_poly.pdbx_seq_one_letter_code
_entity_poly.pdbx_strand_id
1 'polypeptide(L)'
;VVPSHDRQQVSESLGQLCFEQVNQRPGASAHPSGTFTPHSERIRVRLRQGGGQRHGRLTVQTTVSHHHIFHQFYVADIPTGAQDSLLRLFPSESRPRITAISNAVLRCASGPAKSPRDLGVIRSRRLHYFAFVLKNKLNDALLLDHCHQDRRVHQFAMYAVTLANGESLSFRSLKSDTIAKYLLAASTFLALFNGVDSRKMNPADKSLAPKIQAI
;
A
#
# COMPACT_ATOMS: atom_id res chain seq x y z
N VAL A 1 43.94 -2.94 0.27
CA VAL A 1 44.00 -3.31 -1.16
C VAL A 1 43.64 -4.78 -1.25
N VAL A 2 42.41 -5.07 -1.68
CA VAL A 2 41.82 -6.41 -1.86
C VAL A 2 41.05 -6.36 -3.20
N PRO A 3 41.06 -7.40 -4.05
CA PRO A 3 40.76 -7.25 -5.47
C PRO A 3 39.26 -7.18 -5.79
N SER A 4 38.97 -6.40 -6.84
CA SER A 4 37.65 -5.93 -7.26
C SER A 4 37.05 -6.74 -8.43
N HIS A 5 36.73 -8.03 -8.26
CA HIS A 5 36.21 -8.82 -9.40
C HIS A 5 34.89 -9.59 -9.24
N ASP A 6 34.22 -9.57 -8.08
CA ASP A 6 32.98 -10.36 -7.88
C ASP A 6 31.68 -9.54 -7.73
N ARG A 7 31.62 -8.32 -8.30
CA ARG A 7 30.39 -7.49 -8.25
C ARG A 7 29.64 -7.31 -9.57
N GLN A 8 30.06 -8.00 -10.64
CA GLN A 8 29.54 -7.73 -11.99
C GLN A 8 28.66 -8.84 -12.59
N GLN A 9 28.30 -9.89 -11.83
CA GLN A 9 27.52 -11.02 -12.35
C GLN A 9 26.05 -11.12 -11.87
N VAL A 10 25.52 -10.11 -11.15
CA VAL A 10 24.12 -10.14 -10.66
C VAL A 10 23.20 -9.13 -11.41
N SER A 11 23.71 -8.41 -12.42
CA SER A 11 22.94 -7.38 -13.13
C SER A 11 22.33 -7.81 -14.48
N GLU A 12 22.41 -9.08 -14.89
CA GLU A 12 21.99 -9.51 -16.24
C GLU A 12 20.79 -10.48 -16.32
N SER A 13 20.04 -10.73 -15.23
CA SER A 13 18.93 -11.71 -15.25
C SER A 13 17.53 -11.16 -14.96
N LEU A 14 17.28 -9.86 -15.18
CA LEU A 14 15.93 -9.27 -15.12
C LEU A 14 15.61 -8.33 -16.29
N GLY A 15 16.23 -8.57 -17.44
CA GLY A 15 16.00 -7.82 -18.68
C GLY A 15 15.57 -8.73 -19.82
N GLN A 16 14.32 -9.20 -19.83
CA GLN A 16 13.57 -9.60 -21.03
C GLN A 16 12.14 -10.06 -20.69
N LEU A 17 11.23 -9.09 -20.58
CA LEU A 17 9.84 -9.30 -20.97
C LEU A 17 9.65 -8.48 -22.24
N CYS A 18 9.85 -9.12 -23.38
CA CYS A 18 9.48 -8.59 -24.68
C CYS A 18 7.95 -8.44 -24.73
N PHE A 19 7.46 -7.20 -24.80
CA PHE A 19 6.11 -6.92 -25.23
C PHE A 19 6.11 -6.85 -26.76
N GLU A 20 5.69 -7.92 -27.43
CA GLU A 20 5.27 -7.83 -28.83
C GLU A 20 3.94 -7.07 -28.89
N GLN A 21 4.03 -5.81 -29.31
CA GLN A 21 2.88 -4.96 -29.57
C GLN A 21 2.37 -5.26 -30.98
N VAL A 22 1.30 -6.05 -31.10
CA VAL A 22 0.61 -6.24 -32.39
C VAL A 22 -0.23 -4.99 -32.66
N ASN A 23 0.33 -4.07 -33.44
CA ASN A 23 -0.40 -2.92 -33.97
C ASN A 23 -1.33 -3.37 -35.11
N GLN A 24 -2.64 -3.48 -34.83
CA GLN A 24 -3.65 -3.41 -35.88
C GLN A 24 -4.25 -2.00 -35.89
N ARG A 25 -4.02 -1.26 -36.98
CA ARG A 25 -4.68 0.03 -37.25
C ARG A 25 -6.16 -0.22 -37.60
N PRO A 26 -7.12 0.46 -36.97
CA PRO A 26 -8.44 0.66 -37.57
C PRO A 26 -8.41 1.94 -38.43
N GLY A 27 -8.87 1.81 -39.67
CA GLY A 27 -9.04 2.92 -40.61
C GLY A 27 -9.99 3.99 -40.06
N ALA A 28 -9.66 5.23 -40.41
CA ALA A 28 -10.46 6.40 -40.11
C ALA A 28 -11.85 6.31 -40.77
N SER A 29 -12.90 6.57 -39.99
CA SER A 29 -14.21 6.96 -40.50
C SER A 29 -14.78 8.00 -39.53
N ALA A 30 -15.13 9.15 -40.07
CA ALA A 30 -15.61 10.32 -39.35
C ALA A 30 -17.11 10.20 -39.08
N HIS A 31 -17.55 10.46 -37.84
CA HIS A 31 -18.79 11.17 -37.51
C HIS A 31 -18.82 11.61 -36.03
N PRO A 32 -19.44 12.74 -35.67
CA PRO A 32 -19.36 13.33 -34.34
C PRO A 32 -20.63 13.08 -33.51
N SER A 33 -20.54 12.25 -32.46
CA SER A 33 -21.44 12.31 -31.28
C SER A 33 -20.82 11.46 -30.17
N GLY A 34 -20.04 12.10 -29.29
CA GLY A 34 -19.25 11.40 -28.27
C GLY A 34 -20.07 10.94 -27.07
N THR A 35 -20.70 9.76 -27.15
CA THR A 35 -20.96 8.93 -25.97
C THR A 35 -19.76 8.02 -25.74
N PHE A 36 -19.12 8.15 -24.58
CA PHE A 36 -17.98 7.33 -24.19
C PHE A 36 -18.43 5.89 -23.92
N THR A 37 -18.23 4.99 -24.88
CA THR A 37 -18.39 3.54 -24.68
C THR A 37 -17.08 2.96 -24.15
N PRO A 38 -17.03 2.44 -22.91
CA PRO A 38 -15.82 1.84 -22.39
C PRO A 38 -15.51 0.53 -23.14
N HIS A 39 -14.32 0.46 -23.73
CA HIS A 39 -13.83 -0.71 -24.43
C HIS A 39 -13.50 -1.82 -23.41
N SER A 40 -14.25 -2.93 -23.43
CA SER A 40 -13.94 -4.10 -22.61
C SER A 40 -13.09 -5.08 -23.42
N GLU A 41 -11.85 -5.32 -23.00
CA GLU A 41 -10.99 -6.35 -23.57
C GLU A 41 -11.05 -7.61 -22.70
N ARG A 42 -11.34 -8.76 -23.31
CA ARG A 42 -11.46 -10.05 -22.60
C ARG A 42 -10.19 -10.86 -22.83
N ILE A 43 -9.31 -10.92 -21.84
CA ILE A 43 -8.14 -11.80 -21.86
C ILE A 43 -8.51 -13.14 -21.22
N ARG A 44 -8.40 -14.24 -21.98
CA ARG A 44 -8.51 -15.61 -21.45
C ARG A 44 -7.13 -16.12 -21.12
N VAL A 45 -6.88 -16.39 -19.85
CA VAL A 45 -5.67 -17.11 -19.41
C VAL A 45 -6.06 -18.55 -19.07
N ARG A 46 -5.43 -19.53 -19.74
CA ARG A 46 -5.49 -20.95 -19.36
C ARG A 46 -4.25 -21.27 -18.55
N LEU A 47 -4.43 -21.65 -17.29
CA LEU A 47 -3.37 -22.25 -16.50
C LEU A 47 -3.38 -23.76 -16.72
N ARG A 48 -2.22 -24.30 -17.11
CA ARG A 48 -1.98 -25.74 -17.26
C ARG A 48 -1.16 -26.19 -16.06
N GLN A 49 -1.78 -26.87 -15.09
CA GLN A 49 -1.04 -27.64 -14.08
C GLN A 49 -1.00 -29.11 -14.50
N GLY A 50 0.19 -29.70 -14.43
CA GLY A 50 0.37 -31.14 -14.58
C GLY A 50 -0.24 -31.87 -13.38
N GLY A 51 -1.07 -32.87 -13.67
CA GLY A 51 -1.55 -33.86 -12.70
C GLY A 51 -2.82 -33.47 -11.93
N GLY A 52 -3.98 -33.87 -12.44
CA GLY A 52 -5.24 -33.94 -11.68
C GLY A 52 -6.30 -32.90 -12.09
N GLN A 53 -7.27 -33.33 -12.90
CA GLN A 53 -8.40 -32.50 -13.32
C GLN A 53 -9.34 -32.13 -12.15
N ARG A 54 -9.49 -30.84 -11.88
CA ARG A 54 -10.74 -30.26 -11.37
C ARG A 54 -11.09 -29.03 -12.21
N HIS A 55 -12.26 -29.07 -12.86
CA HIS A 55 -12.75 -27.96 -13.68
C HIS A 55 -13.42 -26.89 -12.81
N GLY A 56 -12.66 -25.87 -12.43
CA GLY A 56 -13.18 -24.60 -11.93
C GLY A 56 -13.12 -23.54 -13.03
N ARG A 57 -14.26 -22.96 -13.40
CA ARG A 57 -14.34 -21.85 -14.36
C ARG A 57 -14.17 -20.53 -13.61
N LEU A 58 -12.93 -20.01 -13.57
CA LEU A 58 -12.69 -18.64 -13.09
C LEU A 58 -12.88 -17.67 -14.27
N THR A 59 -13.94 -16.87 -14.23
CA THR A 59 -14.14 -15.78 -15.19
C THR A 59 -13.61 -14.51 -14.53
N VAL A 60 -12.41 -14.07 -14.93
CA VAL A 60 -11.88 -12.77 -14.51
C VAL A 60 -12.29 -11.76 -15.56
N GLN A 61 -13.16 -10.83 -15.16
CA GLN A 61 -13.58 -9.72 -16.00
C GLN A 61 -12.82 -8.47 -15.55
N THR A 62 -11.73 -8.15 -16.24
CA THR A 62 -10.99 -6.90 -16.05
C THR A 62 -11.58 -5.83 -16.95
N THR A 63 -12.40 -4.96 -16.39
CA THR A 63 -12.69 -3.65 -17.00
C THR A 63 -11.62 -2.68 -16.56
N VAL A 64 -10.81 -2.20 -17.51
CA VAL A 64 -9.89 -1.10 -17.27
C VAL A 64 -10.71 0.19 -17.23
N SER A 65 -11.22 0.51 -16.06
CA SER A 65 -11.65 1.85 -15.68
C SER A 65 -10.71 2.31 -14.56
N HIS A 66 -10.27 3.55 -14.61
CA HIS A 66 -9.30 4.17 -13.69
C HIS A 66 -9.74 4.22 -12.19
N HIS A 67 -10.80 3.50 -11.83
CA HIS A 67 -11.23 3.29 -10.47
C HIS A 67 -11.36 1.79 -10.20
N HIS A 68 -10.61 1.29 -9.20
CA HIS A 68 -10.66 -0.03 -8.58
C HIS A 68 -9.52 -0.99 -8.96
N ILE A 69 -8.45 -0.93 -8.19
CA ILE A 69 -7.69 -2.12 -7.81
C ILE A 69 -7.40 -2.00 -6.34
N PHE A 70 -8.16 -2.65 -5.44
CA PHE A 70 -7.71 -2.96 -4.09
C PHE A 70 -8.55 -4.09 -3.48
N HIS A 71 -8.19 -5.33 -3.83
CA HIS A 71 -8.74 -6.53 -3.21
C HIS A 71 -8.56 -6.53 -1.68
N GLN A 72 -9.60 -7.02 -1.00
CA GLN A 72 -9.84 -7.08 0.43
C GLN A 72 -8.71 -7.76 1.21
N PHE A 73 -8.30 -7.13 2.31
CA PHE A 73 -7.91 -7.85 3.53
C PHE A 73 -8.81 -7.32 4.64
N TYR A 74 -9.78 -8.14 5.03
CA TYR A 74 -10.71 -7.86 6.12
C TYR A 74 -10.23 -8.65 7.34
N VAL A 75 -10.03 -7.99 8.47
CA VAL A 75 -9.93 -8.68 9.76
C VAL A 75 -11.07 -8.12 10.60
N ALA A 76 -12.11 -8.93 10.75
CA ALA A 76 -13.26 -8.65 11.61
C ALA A 76 -12.82 -8.65 13.08
N ASP A 77 -13.69 -8.14 13.96
CA ASP A 77 -13.61 -8.31 15.41
C ASP A 77 -13.12 -9.70 15.77
N ILE A 78 -12.10 -9.77 16.63
CA ILE A 78 -11.50 -11.04 17.06
C ILE A 78 -12.55 -11.73 17.94
N PRO A 79 -13.27 -12.76 17.46
CA PRO A 79 -14.27 -13.43 18.28
C PRO A 79 -13.59 -14.00 19.52
N THR A 80 -14.28 -14.02 20.66
CA THR A 80 -13.84 -14.69 21.88
C THR A 80 -13.55 -16.17 21.54
N GLY A 81 -12.27 -16.53 21.38
CA GLY A 81 -11.82 -17.83 20.84
C GLY A 81 -10.92 -17.77 19.59
N ALA A 82 -10.70 -16.60 18.99
CA ALA A 82 -9.78 -16.44 17.86
C ALA A 82 -8.30 -16.63 18.26
N GLN A 83 -7.96 -16.43 19.54
CA GLN A 83 -6.64 -16.80 20.05
C GLN A 83 -6.41 -18.32 19.93
N ASP A 84 -7.37 -19.15 20.36
CA ASP A 84 -7.26 -20.61 20.26
C ASP A 84 -7.25 -21.07 18.81
N SER A 85 -8.09 -20.48 17.96
CA SER A 85 -8.11 -20.74 16.52
C SER A 85 -6.77 -20.39 15.86
N LEU A 86 -6.15 -19.26 16.26
CA LEU A 86 -4.86 -18.82 15.74
C LEU A 86 -3.69 -19.67 16.27
N LEU A 87 -3.71 -20.05 17.55
CA LEU A 87 -2.70 -20.92 18.14
C LEU A 87 -2.74 -22.33 17.55
N ARG A 88 -3.91 -22.80 17.10
CA ARG A 88 -4.06 -24.07 16.37
C ARG A 88 -3.34 -24.10 15.02
N LEU A 89 -3.02 -22.95 14.42
CA LEU A 89 -2.21 -22.86 13.20
C LEU A 89 -0.75 -23.24 13.41
N PHE A 90 -0.30 -23.31 14.67
CA PHE A 90 1.08 -23.62 15.03
C PHE A 90 1.19 -24.98 15.74
N PRO A 91 2.36 -25.66 15.65
CA PRO A 91 2.65 -26.89 16.39
C PRO A 91 2.47 -26.72 17.90
N SER A 92 2.00 -27.78 18.58
CA SER A 92 1.69 -27.74 20.01
C SER A 92 2.88 -27.34 20.88
N GLU A 93 4.10 -27.75 20.51
CA GLU A 93 5.32 -27.46 21.28
C GLU A 93 5.67 -25.96 21.26
N SER A 94 5.30 -25.26 20.19
CA SER A 94 5.62 -23.84 20.01
C SER A 94 4.59 -22.90 20.65
N ARG A 95 3.35 -23.37 20.87
CA ARG A 95 2.23 -22.56 21.37
C ARG A 95 2.53 -21.77 22.65
N PRO A 96 3.15 -22.34 23.70
CA PRO A 96 3.43 -21.59 24.93
C PRO A 96 4.34 -20.37 24.69
N ARG A 97 5.33 -20.51 23.81
CA ARG A 97 6.30 -19.45 23.49
C ARG A 97 5.70 -18.36 22.60
N ILE A 98 4.89 -18.76 21.62
CA ILE A 98 4.29 -17.80 20.67
C ILE A 98 3.02 -17.14 21.20
N THR A 99 2.39 -17.66 22.26
CA THR A 99 1.13 -17.13 22.80
C THR A 99 1.22 -15.64 23.15
N ALA A 100 2.32 -15.20 23.76
CA ALA A 100 2.55 -13.79 24.07
C ALA A 100 2.64 -12.93 22.79
N ILE A 101 3.32 -13.42 21.75
CA ILE A 101 3.51 -12.75 20.46
C ILE A 101 2.19 -12.70 19.70
N SER A 102 1.47 -13.81 19.62
CA SER A 102 0.13 -13.91 19.02
C SER A 102 -0.87 -12.97 19.69
N ASN A 103 -0.84 -12.86 21.03
CA ASN A 103 -1.69 -11.91 21.75
C ASN A 103 -1.30 -10.45 21.53
N ALA A 104 -0.02 -10.16 21.27
CA ALA A 104 0.40 -8.83 20.85
C ALA A 104 -0.13 -8.51 19.44
N VAL A 105 -0.05 -9.47 18.50
CA VAL A 105 -0.61 -9.34 17.14
C VAL A 105 -2.13 -9.13 17.18
N LEU A 106 -2.85 -9.93 17.98
CA LEU A 106 -4.29 -9.79 18.18
C LEU A 106 -4.66 -8.45 18.86
N ARG A 107 -3.86 -7.97 19.81
CA ARG A 107 -4.05 -6.66 20.45
C ARG A 107 -3.79 -5.48 19.52
N CYS A 108 -2.78 -5.57 18.67
CA CYS A 108 -2.55 -4.61 17.60
C CYS A 108 -3.71 -4.59 16.58
N ALA A 109 -4.45 -5.69 16.47
CA ALA A 109 -5.65 -5.79 15.63
C ALA A 109 -6.96 -5.39 16.34
N SER A 110 -6.98 -5.17 17.67
CA SER A 110 -8.20 -4.89 18.47
C SER A 110 -8.32 -3.46 18.98
N GLY A 111 -7.94 -2.48 18.14
CA GLY A 111 -8.58 -1.16 18.26
C GLY A 111 -10.10 -1.28 18.04
N PRO A 112 -10.90 -0.23 18.33
CA PRO A 112 -12.33 -0.24 18.03
C PRO A 112 -12.56 -0.73 16.60
N ALA A 113 -13.50 -1.66 16.44
CA ALA A 113 -13.83 -2.25 15.15
C ALA A 113 -13.98 -1.16 14.10
N LYS A 114 -13.02 -1.06 13.19
CA LYS A 114 -13.11 -0.10 12.09
C LYS A 114 -14.03 -0.70 11.06
N SER A 115 -15.01 0.07 10.61
CA SER A 115 -15.85 -0.40 9.52
C SER A 115 -14.98 -0.70 8.28
N PRO A 116 -15.40 -1.63 7.40
CA PRO A 116 -14.70 -1.86 6.14
C PRO A 116 -14.49 -0.56 5.33
N ARG A 117 -15.42 0.38 5.45
CA ARG A 117 -15.31 1.73 4.87
C ARG A 117 -14.12 2.51 5.46
N ASP A 118 -13.98 2.53 6.78
CA ASP A 118 -12.88 3.24 7.45
C ASP A 118 -11.52 2.63 7.11
N LEU A 119 -11.44 1.29 7.03
CA LEU A 119 -10.23 0.60 6.58
C LEU A 119 -9.88 0.96 5.14
N GLY A 120 -10.88 1.03 4.25
CA GLY A 120 -10.71 1.50 2.89
C GLY A 120 -10.12 2.91 2.84
N VAL A 121 -10.65 3.83 3.65
CA VAL A 121 -10.14 5.21 3.75
C VAL A 121 -8.70 5.23 4.25
N ILE A 122 -8.36 4.48 5.30
CA ILE A 122 -6.98 4.40 5.82
C ILE A 122 -6.02 3.85 4.76
N ARG A 123 -6.41 2.77 4.07
CA ARG A 123 -5.62 2.16 3.00
C ARG A 123 -5.35 3.15 1.89
N SER A 124 -6.38 3.83 1.39
CA SER A 124 -6.22 4.82 0.31
C SER A 124 -5.32 5.97 0.73
N ARG A 125 -5.42 6.45 1.98
CA ARG A 125 -4.52 7.49 2.52
C ARG A 125 -3.05 7.05 2.58
N ARG A 126 -2.80 5.79 2.97
CA ARG A 126 -1.44 5.20 3.00
C ARG A 126 -0.86 5.08 1.60
N LEU A 127 -1.63 4.55 0.65
CA LEU A 127 -1.20 4.43 -0.74
C LEU A 127 -0.92 5.79 -1.38
N HIS A 128 -1.74 6.78 -1.05
CA HIS A 128 -1.54 8.15 -1.52
C HIS A 128 -0.19 8.73 -1.06
N TYR A 129 0.22 8.45 0.18
CA TYR A 129 1.56 8.82 0.65
C TYR A 129 2.66 8.17 -0.20
N PHE A 130 2.55 6.88 -0.50
CA PHE A 130 3.54 6.21 -1.36
C PHE A 130 3.54 6.75 -2.79
N ALA A 131 2.38 7.08 -3.34
CA ALA A 131 2.29 7.77 -4.63
C ALA A 131 3.01 9.12 -4.59
N PHE A 132 2.85 9.90 -3.52
CA PHE A 132 3.61 11.15 -3.30
C PHE A 132 5.13 10.90 -3.27
N VAL A 133 5.60 9.90 -2.53
CA VAL A 133 7.04 9.56 -2.44
C VAL A 133 7.61 9.22 -3.82
N LEU A 134 6.92 8.35 -4.57
CA LEU A 134 7.34 7.94 -5.91
C LEU A 134 7.32 9.11 -6.90
N LYS A 135 6.26 9.94 -6.88
CA LYS A 135 6.13 11.13 -7.74
C LYS A 135 7.29 12.11 -7.53
N ASN A 136 7.75 12.27 -6.28
CA ASN A 136 8.82 13.18 -5.91
C ASN A 136 10.21 12.52 -5.91
N LYS A 137 10.34 11.28 -6.41
CA LYS A 137 11.59 10.51 -6.48
C LYS A 137 12.30 10.36 -5.12
N LEU A 138 11.54 10.32 -4.02
CA LEU A 138 12.05 10.14 -2.65
C LEU A 138 12.24 8.64 -2.32
N ASN A 139 12.70 7.88 -3.30
CA ASN A 139 12.71 6.42 -3.29
C ASN A 139 13.85 5.85 -2.43
N ASP A 140 14.86 6.68 -2.13
CA ASP A 140 16.00 6.39 -1.25
C ASP A 140 15.55 5.99 0.17
N ALA A 141 14.36 6.46 0.58
CA ALA A 141 13.87 6.35 1.94
C ALA A 141 12.36 6.02 2.00
N LEU A 142 11.88 5.10 1.15
CA LEU A 142 10.46 4.78 1.01
C LEU A 142 9.75 4.49 2.36
N LEU A 143 10.42 3.72 3.23
CA LEU A 143 9.89 3.31 4.54
C LEU A 143 10.37 4.18 5.71
N LEU A 144 11.26 5.14 5.46
CA LEU A 144 11.87 6.01 6.48
C LEU A 144 12.56 5.27 7.65
N ASP A 145 12.91 4.00 7.46
CA ASP A 145 13.57 3.12 8.42
C ASP A 145 14.87 3.75 8.96
N HIS A 146 15.87 3.90 8.11
CA HIS A 146 17.20 4.35 8.49
C HIS A 146 17.39 5.87 8.40
N CYS A 147 16.30 6.64 8.40
CA CYS A 147 16.37 8.10 8.27
C CYS A 147 16.39 8.80 9.63
N HIS A 148 17.16 9.88 9.72
CA HIS A 148 17.08 10.81 10.84
C HIS A 148 15.67 11.38 10.99
N GLN A 149 15.27 11.63 12.24
CA GLN A 149 13.93 12.11 12.56
C GLN A 149 13.57 13.42 11.82
N ASP A 150 14.54 14.32 11.66
CA ASP A 150 14.37 15.56 10.91
C ASP A 150 13.96 15.34 9.45
N ARG A 151 14.53 14.32 8.78
CA ARG A 151 14.15 13.94 7.42
C ARG A 151 12.71 13.43 7.38
N ARG A 152 12.33 12.60 8.36
CA ARG A 152 10.96 12.05 8.47
C ARG A 152 9.94 13.18 8.60
N VAL A 153 10.19 14.11 9.53
CA VAL A 153 9.32 15.26 9.79
C VAL A 153 9.23 16.18 8.57
N HIS A 154 10.35 16.48 7.91
CA HIS A 154 10.33 17.29 6.68
C HIS A 154 9.53 16.62 5.56
N GLN A 155 9.69 15.31 5.36
CA GLN A 155 8.96 14.60 4.34
C GLN A 155 7.44 14.60 4.61
N PHE A 156 7.04 14.48 5.88
CA PHE A 156 5.64 14.62 6.27
C PHE A 156 5.11 16.05 6.13
N ALA A 157 5.95 17.06 6.39
CA ALA A 157 5.59 18.46 6.14
C ALA A 157 5.40 18.72 4.63
N MET A 158 6.33 18.26 3.78
CA MET A 158 6.17 18.36 2.32
C MET A 158 4.89 17.66 1.86
N TYR A 159 4.61 16.47 2.38
CA TYR A 159 3.38 15.76 2.07
C TYR A 159 2.14 16.55 2.49
N ALA A 160 2.13 17.15 3.69
CA ALA A 160 1.04 18.00 4.15
C ALA A 160 0.81 19.22 3.23
N VAL A 161 1.88 19.88 2.75
CA VAL A 161 1.77 20.97 1.76
C VAL A 161 1.13 20.49 0.46
N THR A 162 1.52 19.33 -0.06
CA THR A 162 0.89 18.79 -1.29
C THR A 162 -0.60 18.53 -1.12
N LEU A 163 -1.02 18.04 0.05
CA LEU A 163 -2.43 17.83 0.37
C LEU A 163 -3.20 19.16 0.48
N ALA A 164 -2.58 20.18 1.08
CA ALA A 164 -3.14 21.53 1.17
C ALA A 164 -3.30 22.17 -0.22
N ASN A 165 -2.37 21.91 -1.14
CA ASN A 165 -2.43 22.38 -2.53
C ASN A 165 -3.41 21.60 -3.41
N GLY A 166 -4.05 20.56 -2.86
CA GLY A 166 -5.08 19.79 -3.55
C GLY A 166 -4.59 18.60 -4.34
N GLU A 167 -3.33 18.18 -4.16
CA GLU A 167 -2.87 16.87 -4.57
C GLU A 167 -3.39 15.80 -3.59
N SER A 168 -4.72 15.65 -3.52
CA SER A 168 -5.38 14.63 -2.72
C SER A 168 -6.03 13.57 -3.60
N LEU A 169 -6.51 12.49 -2.99
CA LEU A 169 -7.30 11.45 -3.69
C LEU A 169 -8.52 12.01 -4.45
N SER A 170 -9.05 13.15 -4.01
CA SER A 170 -10.17 13.84 -4.64
C SER A 170 -9.75 15.01 -5.54
N PHE A 171 -8.45 15.22 -5.75
CA PHE A 171 -7.89 16.36 -6.49
C PHE A 171 -8.41 17.72 -5.99
N ARG A 172 -8.54 17.86 -4.68
CA ARG A 172 -9.04 19.06 -3.99
C ARG A 172 -8.22 19.35 -2.75
N SER A 173 -8.06 20.64 -2.45
CA SER A 173 -7.43 21.09 -1.20
C SER A 173 -8.15 20.48 0.00
N LEU A 174 -7.37 19.99 0.97
CA LEU A 174 -7.89 19.38 2.18
C LEU A 174 -7.78 20.35 3.36
N LYS A 175 -8.79 20.32 4.24
CA LYS A 175 -8.74 21.02 5.53
C LYS A 175 -7.70 20.38 6.45
N SER A 176 -7.13 21.16 7.37
CA SER A 176 -6.11 20.75 8.36
C SER A 176 -6.46 19.45 9.09
N ASP A 177 -7.69 19.31 9.60
CA ASP A 177 -8.15 18.08 10.26
C ASP A 177 -8.07 16.83 9.38
N THR A 178 -8.33 16.99 8.08
CA THR A 178 -8.26 15.89 7.13
C THR A 178 -6.81 15.59 6.79
N ILE A 179 -5.96 16.61 6.62
CA ILE A 179 -4.52 16.44 6.45
C ILE A 179 -3.94 15.65 7.64
N ALA A 180 -4.27 16.02 8.88
CA ALA A 180 -3.84 15.30 10.08
C ALA A 180 -4.21 13.81 10.04
N LYS A 181 -5.39 13.46 9.51
CA LYS A 181 -5.82 12.06 9.33
C LYS A 181 -5.04 11.33 8.23
N TYR A 182 -4.64 12.01 7.15
CA TYR A 182 -3.76 11.46 6.13
C TYR A 182 -2.36 11.18 6.72
N LEU A 183 -1.79 12.15 7.42
CA LEU A 183 -0.49 11.99 8.08
C LEU A 183 -0.54 10.86 9.12
N LEU A 184 -1.58 10.78 9.94
CA LEU A 184 -1.74 9.69 10.91
C LEU A 184 -1.78 8.32 10.21
N ALA A 185 -2.56 8.19 9.14
CA ALA A 185 -2.69 6.93 8.41
C ALA A 185 -1.34 6.45 7.83
N ALA A 186 -0.56 7.37 7.25
CA ALA A 186 0.78 7.07 6.74
C ALA A 186 1.78 6.78 7.87
N SER A 187 1.84 7.63 8.90
CA SER A 187 2.78 7.48 10.01
C SER A 187 2.58 6.18 10.78
N THR A 188 1.32 5.81 11.07
CA THR A 188 1.02 4.54 11.75
C THR A 188 1.45 3.32 10.94
N PHE A 189 1.50 3.41 9.61
CA PHE A 189 2.04 2.34 8.78
C PHE A 189 3.58 2.31 8.83
N LEU A 190 4.22 3.47 8.71
CA LEU A 190 5.69 3.56 8.75
C LEU A 190 6.27 3.19 10.11
N ALA A 191 5.54 3.50 11.20
CA ALA A 191 5.89 3.10 12.57
C ALA A 191 6.03 1.58 12.75
N LEU A 192 5.41 0.77 11.87
CA LEU A 192 5.59 -0.69 11.88
C LEU A 192 7.00 -1.11 11.47
N PHE A 193 7.72 -0.26 10.73
CA PHE A 193 9.06 -0.53 10.22
C PHE A 193 10.13 0.17 11.05
N ASN A 194 9.90 1.45 11.39
CA ASN A 194 10.91 2.29 12.03
C ASN A 194 10.69 2.47 13.55
N GLY A 195 9.59 1.98 14.11
CA GLY A 195 9.26 2.08 15.53
C GLY A 195 8.94 3.49 16.04
N VAL A 196 8.86 4.50 15.17
CA VAL A 196 8.74 5.92 15.56
C VAL A 196 7.62 6.62 14.77
N ASP A 197 6.89 7.51 15.44
CA ASP A 197 5.92 8.38 14.78
C ASP A 197 6.63 9.50 14.00
N SER A 198 6.64 9.39 12.66
CA SER A 198 7.25 10.37 11.75
C SER A 198 6.67 11.78 11.82
N ARG A 199 5.57 11.98 12.56
CA ARG A 199 4.90 13.29 12.70
C ARG A 199 5.40 14.11 13.89
N LYS A 200 6.20 13.52 14.78
CA LYS A 200 6.64 14.15 16.02
C LYS A 200 8.15 14.34 16.01
N MET A 201 8.67 15.31 16.78
CA MET A 201 10.12 15.42 16.97
C MET A 201 10.59 14.39 17.98
N ASN A 202 9.94 14.35 19.15
CA ASN A 202 10.18 13.33 20.16
C ASN A 202 8.95 12.42 20.29
N PRO A 203 9.14 11.11 20.56
CA PRO A 203 8.02 10.18 20.79
C PRO A 203 7.10 10.61 21.94
N ALA A 204 7.67 11.29 22.96
CA ALA A 204 6.95 11.79 24.13
C ALA A 204 6.11 13.04 23.85
N ASP A 205 6.33 13.72 22.72
CA ASP A 205 5.61 14.95 22.41
C ASP A 205 4.13 14.65 22.21
N LYS A 206 3.25 15.45 22.81
CA LYS A 206 1.80 15.34 22.59
C LYS A 206 1.39 15.97 21.26
N SER A 207 2.11 17.01 20.84
CA SER A 207 1.81 17.80 19.66
C SER A 207 2.54 17.27 18.41
N LEU A 208 2.09 17.70 17.22
CA LEU A 208 2.82 17.44 15.98
C LEU A 208 4.14 18.23 15.98
N ALA A 209 5.10 17.82 15.15
CA ALA A 209 6.33 18.58 14.97
C ALA A 209 6.02 20.00 14.44
N PRO A 210 6.77 21.04 14.84
CA PRO A 210 6.49 22.43 14.45
C PRO A 210 6.36 22.65 12.93
N LYS A 211 7.19 21.96 12.14
CA LYS A 211 7.17 22.03 10.67
C LYS A 211 5.86 21.53 10.05
N ILE A 212 5.16 20.63 10.74
CA ILE A 212 3.86 20.09 10.32
C ILE A 212 2.72 20.98 10.83
N GLN A 213 2.86 21.54 12.04
CA GLN A 213 1.86 22.46 12.61
C GLN A 213 1.73 23.78 11.82
N ALA A 214 2.79 24.20 11.16
CA ALA A 214 2.82 25.44 10.39
C ALA A 214 2.02 25.39 9.07
N ILE A 215 1.45 24.23 8.71
CA ILE A 215 0.72 23.98 7.46
C ILE A 215 -0.77 23.91 7.75
#